data_AF-A0A7V2JR76-F1
#
_entry.id   AF-A0A7V2JR76-F1
#
_cell.length_a   1.000
_cell.length_b   1.000
_cell.length_c   1.000
_cell.angle_alpha   90.00
_cell.angle_beta   90.00
_cell.angle_gamma   90.00
#
_symmetry.space_group_name_H-M   'P 1'
#
loop_
_entity.id
_entity.type
_entity.pdbx_description
1 polymer ?
#
loop_
_entity_poly.entity_id
_entity_poly.type
_entity_poly.pdbx_seq_one_letter_code
_entity_poly.pdbx_strand_id
1 'polypeptide(L)'
;MAGVQEDFLMLIKDYCRDVKKAKKVHGQLDKMSADELLDTTKVSQLLGYEGTVNVMDRIVHPRGYRLLRRIPKLPIKVVDKLVAHFHLLQTVIHASVNELDTVEGVGEIRAHAIQEGLRRLKEYNLLERYV
;
A
#
# COMPACT_ATOMS: atom_id res chain seq x y z
N MET A 1 -14.06 -15.41 0.93
CA MET A 1 -14.08 -13.95 0.69
C MET A 1 -13.26 -13.14 1.71
N ALA A 2 -12.72 -13.71 2.80
CA ALA A 2 -11.99 -12.96 3.84
C ALA A 2 -10.73 -12.21 3.35
N GLY A 3 -10.01 -12.74 2.36
CA GLY A 3 -8.81 -12.06 1.82
C GLY A 3 -9.10 -10.77 1.06
N VAL A 4 -10.29 -10.62 0.47
CA VAL A 4 -10.63 -9.45 -0.37
C VAL A 4 -10.77 -8.18 0.47
N GLN A 5 -11.41 -8.27 1.65
CA GLN A 5 -11.60 -7.12 2.53
C GLN A 5 -10.27 -6.62 3.11
N GLU A 6 -9.36 -7.53 3.46
CA GLU A 6 -8.04 -7.16 3.97
C GLU A 6 -7.19 -6.47 2.89
N ASP A 7 -7.22 -6.98 1.67
CA ASP A 7 -6.54 -6.39 0.52
C ASP A 7 -7.12 -5.00 0.18
N PHE A 8 -8.44 -4.83 0.29
CA PHE A 8 -9.08 -3.53 0.06
C PHE A 8 -8.65 -2.48 1.11
N LEU A 9 -8.57 -2.86 2.39
CA LEU A 9 -8.02 -1.97 3.40
C LEU A 9 -6.55 -1.60 3.13
N MET A 10 -5.72 -2.54 2.65
CA MET A 10 -4.34 -2.22 2.29
C MET A 10 -4.24 -1.27 1.09
N LEU A 11 -5.12 -1.45 0.09
CA LEU A 11 -5.24 -0.52 -1.03
C LEU A 11 -5.59 0.89 -0.54
N ILE A 12 -6.53 1.03 0.38
CA ILE A 12 -6.88 2.33 0.96
C ILE A 12 -5.68 2.89 1.75
N LYS A 13 -4.97 2.08 2.54
CA LYS A 13 -3.77 2.55 3.25
C LYS A 13 -2.65 3.02 2.29
N ASP A 14 -2.55 2.44 1.10
CA ASP A 14 -1.57 2.87 0.10
C ASP A 14 -1.86 4.30 -0.39
N TYR A 15 -3.13 4.67 -0.60
CA TYR A 15 -3.51 5.91 -1.28
C TYR A 15 -4.28 6.91 -0.44
N CYS A 16 -4.71 6.59 0.79
CA CYS A 16 -5.39 7.59 1.62
C CYS A 16 -4.39 8.66 2.07
N ARG A 17 -4.78 9.93 2.05
CA ARG A 17 -3.91 11.03 2.48
C ARG A 17 -3.46 10.88 3.93
N ASP A 18 -4.38 10.42 4.79
CA ASP A 18 -4.12 10.11 6.20
C ASP A 18 -4.39 8.62 6.48
N VAL A 19 -3.31 7.84 6.60
CA VAL A 19 -3.37 6.39 6.85
C VAL A 19 -4.14 6.05 8.12
N LYS A 20 -4.17 6.95 9.13
CA LYS A 20 -4.92 6.72 10.38
C LYS A 20 -6.43 6.68 10.12
N LYS A 21 -6.90 7.37 9.08
CA LYS A 21 -8.32 7.38 8.66
C LYS A 21 -8.68 6.23 7.74
N ALA A 22 -7.75 5.38 7.31
CA ALA A 22 -7.99 4.34 6.31
C ALA A 22 -9.16 3.40 6.66
N LYS A 23 -9.30 3.02 7.94
CA LYS A 23 -10.45 2.19 8.41
C LYS A 23 -11.78 2.92 8.29
N LYS A 24 -11.81 4.22 8.61
CA LYS A 24 -13.00 5.06 8.47
C LYS A 24 -13.38 5.21 7.00
N VAL A 25 -12.40 5.50 6.15
CA VAL A 25 -12.57 5.60 4.70
C VAL A 25 -13.10 4.30 4.11
N HIS A 26 -12.55 3.15 4.49
CA HIS A 26 -13.07 1.83 4.10
C HIS A 26 -14.55 1.68 4.46
N GLY A 27 -14.93 1.96 5.71
CA GLY A 27 -16.32 1.86 6.14
C GLY A 27 -17.28 2.87 5.49
N GLN A 28 -16.75 3.95 4.90
CA GLN A 28 -17.55 4.89 4.10
C GLN A 28 -17.67 4.42 2.66
N LEU A 29 -16.59 3.90 2.06
CA LEU A 29 -16.61 3.29 0.71
C LEU A 29 -17.57 2.10 0.65
N ASP A 30 -17.60 1.24 1.67
CA ASP A 30 -18.52 0.09 1.75
C ASP A 30 -20.00 0.50 1.78
N LYS A 31 -20.32 1.75 2.11
CA LYS A 31 -21.70 2.27 2.21
C LYS A 31 -22.14 3.04 0.96
N MET A 32 -21.22 3.34 0.05
CA MET A 32 -21.51 4.07 -1.17
C MET A 32 -22.28 3.18 -2.14
N SER A 33 -23.19 3.78 -2.92
CA SER A 33 -23.83 3.07 -4.02
C SER A 33 -22.83 2.80 -5.15
N ALA A 34 -23.18 1.91 -6.08
CA ALA A 34 -22.36 1.66 -7.27
C ALA A 34 -22.14 2.97 -8.08
N ASP A 35 -23.18 3.79 -8.25
CA ASP A 35 -23.08 5.06 -8.97
C ASP A 35 -22.16 6.06 -8.24
N GLU A 36 -22.18 6.07 -6.90
CA GLU A 36 -21.28 6.92 -6.12
C GLU A 36 -19.83 6.46 -6.19
N LEU A 37 -19.57 5.16 -6.28
CA LEU A 37 -18.22 4.61 -6.46
C LEU A 37 -17.66 4.91 -7.85
N LEU A 38 -18.51 5.08 -8.86
CA LEU A 38 -18.12 5.50 -10.22
C LEU A 38 -17.77 7.00 -10.28
N ASP A 39 -18.23 7.81 -9.31
CA ASP A 39 -17.84 9.20 -9.17
C ASP A 39 -16.44 9.32 -8.52
N THR A 40 -15.43 9.42 -9.38
CA THR A 40 -14.02 9.52 -8.97
C THR A 40 -13.73 10.77 -8.13
N THR A 41 -14.54 11.83 -8.24
CA THR A 41 -14.40 13.03 -7.42
C THR A 41 -14.81 12.74 -5.98
N LYS A 42 -15.94 12.05 -5.78
CA LYS A 42 -16.38 11.61 -4.45
C LYS A 42 -15.37 10.68 -3.79
N VAL A 43 -14.87 9.70 -4.53
CA VAL A 43 -13.85 8.75 -4.02
C VAL A 43 -12.56 9.50 -3.64
N SER A 44 -12.11 10.45 -4.46
CA SER A 44 -10.92 11.25 -4.19
C SER A 44 -11.06 12.11 -2.92
N GLN A 45 -12.19 12.79 -2.75
CA GLN A 45 -12.50 13.55 -1.54
C GLN A 45 -12.49 12.66 -0.31
N LEU A 46 -13.12 11.49 -0.39
CA LEU A 46 -13.18 10.52 0.70
C LEU A 46 -11.79 10.00 1.11
N LEU A 47 -10.89 9.84 0.14
CA LEU A 47 -9.47 9.50 0.39
C LEU A 47 -8.68 10.65 1.04
N GLY A 48 -9.26 11.85 1.17
CA GLY A 48 -8.69 13.02 1.83
C GLY A 48 -8.08 14.04 0.86
N TYR A 49 -8.34 13.93 -0.43
CA TYR A 49 -7.83 14.83 -1.47
C TYR A 49 -8.80 15.97 -1.79
N GLU A 50 -9.31 16.66 -0.77
CA GLU A 50 -10.19 17.81 -0.98
C GLU A 50 -9.43 19.08 -1.39
N GLY A 51 -10.11 19.97 -2.12
CA GLY A 51 -9.77 21.41 -2.18
C GLY A 51 -8.58 21.83 -3.05
N THR A 52 -7.99 20.93 -3.83
CA THR A 52 -6.95 21.31 -4.81
C THR A 52 -7.57 21.48 -6.19
N VAL A 53 -7.37 22.66 -6.80
CA VAL A 53 -7.53 22.85 -8.24
C VAL A 53 -6.76 21.72 -8.92
N ASN A 54 -7.41 20.99 -9.83
CA ASN A 54 -6.85 19.84 -10.53
C ASN A 54 -6.55 18.61 -9.65
N VAL A 55 -7.39 18.31 -8.65
CA VAL A 55 -7.24 17.07 -7.83
C VAL A 55 -7.10 15.81 -8.69
N MET A 56 -7.76 15.77 -9.84
CA MET A 56 -7.75 14.64 -10.76
C MET A 56 -6.42 14.51 -11.54
N ASP A 57 -5.65 15.58 -11.67
CA ASP A 57 -4.33 15.57 -12.31
C ASP A 57 -3.21 15.25 -11.31
N ARG A 58 -3.56 15.08 -10.03
CA ARG A 58 -2.58 14.81 -8.98
C ARG A 58 -2.04 13.40 -9.09
N ILE A 59 -0.73 13.30 -9.29
CA ILE A 59 -0.01 12.04 -9.20
C ILE A 59 0.04 11.59 -7.73
N VAL A 60 -0.39 10.36 -7.46
CA VAL A 60 -0.30 9.71 -6.16
C VAL A 60 0.49 8.41 -6.28
N HIS A 61 1.34 8.16 -5.29
CA HIS A 61 2.17 6.95 -5.26
C HIS A 61 1.75 6.06 -4.08
N PRO A 62 1.73 4.73 -4.26
CA PRO A 62 1.41 3.81 -3.18
C PRO A 62 2.52 3.82 -2.12
N ARG A 63 2.13 3.67 -0.87
CA ARG A 63 3.07 3.55 0.26
C ARG A 63 3.72 2.17 0.37
N GLY A 64 3.03 1.12 -0.07
CA GLY A 64 3.55 -0.25 -0.16
C GLY A 64 2.90 -1.27 0.78
N TYR A 65 1.85 -0.90 1.52
CA TYR A 65 1.14 -1.79 2.44
C TYR A 65 0.68 -3.09 1.77
N ARG A 66 0.12 -2.96 0.57
CA ARG A 66 -0.46 -4.10 -0.15
C ARG A 66 0.59 -5.10 -0.64
N LEU A 67 1.73 -4.62 -1.15
CA LEU A 67 2.81 -5.52 -1.60
C LEU A 67 3.57 -6.11 -0.42
N LEU A 68 3.91 -5.31 0.59
CA LEU A 68 4.64 -5.78 1.77
C LEU A 68 3.84 -6.85 2.53
N ARG A 69 2.51 -6.71 2.62
CA ARG A 69 1.65 -7.72 3.27
C ARG A 69 1.61 -9.07 2.54
N ARG A 70 1.91 -9.11 1.24
CA ARG A 70 2.00 -10.37 0.47
C ARG A 70 3.27 -11.16 0.76
N ILE A 71 4.25 -10.57 1.45
CA ILE A 71 5.48 -11.25 1.84
C ILE A 71 5.16 -12.24 2.97
N PRO A 72 5.37 -13.55 2.78
CA PRO A 72 5.01 -14.55 3.78
C PRO A 72 5.70 -14.30 5.13
N LYS A 73 4.96 -14.52 6.22
CA LYS A 73 5.45 -14.42 7.61
C LYS A 73 5.95 -13.02 8.02
N LEU A 74 5.66 -11.96 7.25
CA LEU A 74 5.97 -10.59 7.63
C LEU A 74 4.87 -10.02 8.55
N PRO A 75 5.15 -9.72 9.83
CA PRO A 75 4.13 -9.20 10.73
C PRO A 75 3.66 -7.80 10.32
N ILE A 76 2.36 -7.51 10.49
CA ILE A 76 1.79 -6.20 10.12
C ILE A 76 2.48 -5.01 10.80
N LYS A 77 2.95 -5.19 12.05
CA LYS A 77 3.71 -4.14 12.76
C LYS A 77 5.01 -3.79 12.05
N VAL A 78 5.68 -4.77 11.44
CA VAL A 78 6.90 -4.54 10.65
C VAL A 78 6.56 -3.84 9.35
N VAL A 79 5.44 -4.20 8.71
CA VAL A 79 4.93 -3.47 7.53
C VAL A 79 4.65 -2.01 7.85
N ASP A 80 3.95 -1.72 8.95
CA ASP A 80 3.66 -0.34 9.38
C ASP A 80 4.98 0.45 9.60
N LYS A 81 6.01 -0.17 10.20
CA LYS A 81 7.34 0.45 10.40
C LYS A 81 8.10 0.67 9.10
N LEU A 82 8.11 -0.29 8.19
CA LEU A 82 8.74 -0.16 6.87
C LEU A 82 8.10 0.97 6.09
N VAL A 83 6.77 1.04 6.06
CA VAL A 83 6.06 2.13 5.39
C VAL A 83 6.34 3.48 6.07
N ALA A 84 6.39 3.52 7.40
CA ALA A 84 6.73 4.73 8.13
C ALA A 84 8.17 5.20 7.84
N HIS A 85 9.11 4.29 7.62
CA HIS A 85 10.51 4.59 7.34
C HIS A 85 10.76 4.99 5.87
N PHE A 86 10.25 4.22 4.91
CA PHE A 86 10.53 4.42 3.49
C PHE A 86 9.55 5.35 2.78
N HIS A 87 8.37 5.57 3.37
CA HIS A 87 7.25 6.40 2.90
C HIS A 87 6.58 5.96 1.59
N LEU A 88 7.35 5.56 0.59
CA LEU A 88 6.90 5.19 -0.75
C LEU A 88 7.33 3.77 -1.08
N LEU A 89 6.48 3.07 -1.83
CA LEU A 89 6.75 1.71 -2.29
C LEU A 89 8.05 1.64 -3.12
N GLN A 90 8.30 2.64 -3.97
CA GLN A 90 9.50 2.65 -4.80
C GLN A 90 10.78 2.69 -3.96
N THR A 91 10.78 3.42 -2.85
CA THR A 91 11.93 3.49 -1.96
C THR A 91 12.24 2.15 -1.32
N VAL A 92 11.22 1.44 -0.80
CA VAL A 92 11.44 0.12 -0.16
C VAL A 92 11.81 -0.98 -1.17
N ILE A 93 11.34 -0.88 -2.43
CA ILE A 93 11.72 -1.84 -3.50
C ILE A 93 13.21 -1.73 -3.85
N HIS A 94 13.77 -0.53 -3.80
CA HIS A 94 15.18 -0.29 -4.14
C HIS A 94 16.11 -0.32 -2.93
N ALA A 95 15.56 -0.50 -1.72
CA ALA A 95 16.34 -0.57 -0.50
C ALA A 95 17.26 -1.80 -0.49
N SER A 96 18.49 -1.58 -0.04
CA SER A 96 19.45 -2.63 0.26
C SER A 96 19.06 -3.42 1.51
N VAL A 97 19.63 -4.62 1.68
CA VAL A 97 19.44 -5.43 2.90
C VAL A 97 19.84 -4.64 4.15
N ASN A 98 20.94 -3.90 4.08
CA ASN A 98 21.43 -3.08 5.19
C ASN A 98 20.44 -1.97 5.57
N GLU A 99 19.83 -1.29 4.59
CA GLU A 99 18.81 -0.27 4.85
C GLU A 99 17.55 -0.88 5.47
N LEU A 100 17.10 -2.02 4.96
CA LEU A 100 15.96 -2.76 5.52
C LEU A 100 16.23 -3.21 6.97
N ASP A 101 17.45 -3.64 7.27
CA ASP A 101 17.87 -4.08 8.61
C ASP A 101 17.84 -2.95 9.65
N THR A 102 18.05 -1.70 9.23
CA THR A 102 17.94 -0.54 10.14
C THR A 102 16.54 -0.32 10.72
N VAL A 103 15.51 -0.91 10.09
CA VAL A 103 14.13 -0.78 10.56
C VAL A 103 13.87 -1.72 11.74
N GLU A 104 13.49 -1.13 12.87
CA GLU A 104 13.28 -1.84 14.13
C GLU A 104 12.34 -3.05 13.99
N GLY A 105 12.87 -4.26 14.23
CA GLY A 105 12.12 -5.51 14.15
C GLY A 105 12.17 -6.20 12.78
N VAL A 106 12.92 -5.68 11.81
CA VAL A 106 13.30 -6.41 10.60
C VAL A 106 14.38 -7.43 10.96
N GLY A 107 15.62 -6.99 11.20
CA GLY A 107 16.74 -7.91 11.36
C GLY A 107 17.20 -8.50 10.02
N GLU A 108 18.46 -8.88 9.90
CA GLU A 108 19.09 -9.38 8.66
C GLU A 108 18.27 -10.46 7.95
N ILE A 109 17.80 -11.48 8.70
CA ILE A 109 17.01 -12.59 8.14
C ILE A 109 15.72 -12.08 7.47
N ARG A 110 15.00 -11.14 8.10
CA ARG A 110 13.77 -10.59 7.49
C ARG A 110 14.11 -9.62 6.36
N ALA A 111 15.21 -8.88 6.45
CA ALA A 111 15.64 -7.98 5.39
C ALA A 111 15.85 -8.76 4.08
N HIS A 112 16.55 -9.89 4.13
CA HIS A 112 16.68 -10.79 2.99
C HIS A 112 15.33 -11.34 2.50
N ALA A 113 14.46 -11.79 3.42
CA ALA A 113 13.14 -12.30 3.05
C ALA A 113 12.26 -11.23 2.39
N ILE A 114 12.36 -9.97 2.83
CA ILE A 114 11.63 -8.85 2.25
C ILE A 114 12.14 -8.56 0.84
N GLN A 115 13.47 -8.44 0.68
CA GLN A 115 14.07 -8.16 -0.62
C GLN A 115 13.72 -9.25 -1.65
N GLU A 116 13.84 -10.51 -1.26
CA GLU A 116 13.48 -11.65 -2.11
C GLU A 116 11.97 -11.70 -2.40
N GLY A 117 11.13 -11.41 -1.41
CA GLY A 117 9.68 -11.33 -1.59
C GLY A 117 9.26 -10.25 -2.58
N LEU A 118 9.86 -9.06 -2.50
CA LEU A 118 9.61 -7.96 -3.44
C LEU A 118 10.12 -8.30 -4.85
N ARG A 119 11.28 -8.95 -4.97
CA ARG A 119 11.82 -9.42 -6.26
C ARG A 119 10.86 -10.40 -6.94
N ARG A 120 10.39 -11.44 -6.23
CA ARG A 120 9.43 -12.42 -6.76
C ARG A 120 8.11 -11.78 -7.21
N LEU A 121 7.59 -10.84 -6.43
CA LEU A 121 6.36 -10.12 -6.79
C LEU A 121 6.52 -9.30 -8.07
N LYS A 122 7.70 -8.72 -8.30
CA LYS A 122 8.04 -8.00 -9.53
C LYS A 122 8.13 -8.94 -10.72
N GLU A 123 8.79 -10.09 -10.57
CA GLU A 123 8.92 -11.10 -11.61
C GLU A 123 7.57 -11.68 -12.01
N TYR A 124 6.71 -11.98 -11.04
CA TYR A 124 5.36 -12.49 -11.30
C TYR A 124 4.51 -11.47 -12.10
N ASN A 125 4.52 -10.19 -11.70
CA ASN A 125 3.81 -9.14 -12.44
C ASN A 125 4.35 -8.94 -13.85
N LEU A 126 5.66 -9.14 -14.05
CA LEU A 126 6.26 -9.05 -15.38
C LEU A 126 5.75 -10.18 -16.26
N LEU A 127 5.75 -11.41 -15.75
CA LEU A 127 5.26 -12.60 -16.47
C LEU A 127 3.78 -12.49 -16.83
N GLU A 128 2.92 -12.02 -15.92
CA GLU A 128 1.48 -11.81 -16.20
C GLU A 128 1.21 -10.78 -17.31
N ARG A 129 2.14 -9.86 -17.59
CA ARG A 129 1.98 -8.87 -18.68
C ARG A 129 2.34 -9.43 -20.06
N TYR A 130 3.01 -10.59 -20.12
CA TYR A 130 3.44 -11.22 -21.38
C TYR A 130 2.59 -12.43 -21.78
N VAL A 131 1.54 -12.75 -21.00
CA VAL A 131 0.53 -13.78 -21.28
C VAL A 131 -0.77 -13.09 -21.64
#